data_AF-A0A8W8JWC2-F1
#
_entry.id   AF-A0A8W8JWC2-F1
#
_cell.length_a   1.000
_cell.length_b   1.000
_cell.length_c   1.000
_cell.angle_alpha   90.00
_cell.angle_beta   90.00
_cell.angle_gamma   90.00
#
_symmetry.space_group_name_H-M   'P 1'
#
loop_
_entity.id
_entity.type
_entity.pdbx_description
1 polymer ?
#
loop_
_entity_poly.entity_id
_entity_poly.type
_entity_poly.pdbx_seq_one_letter_code
_entity_poly.pdbx_strand_id
1 'polypeptide(L)'
;MMYQRYPCIGHNAFGDPWGYFNKKLSQKIRNIRWKWNARGKTNTTVKKRRVEPEVKLIEEPMSLLDAGKIFKTEMEKPKKEMDRALIMKAVRGSFKERRLFITKKHDGNLKELLRKLPVLGKAEYVEKEFFLIQPSLKKEEIVENWTETMSHLDVVLGSEHQQEEDDVSVPGTAEEYRLLMQLEKKIAFHHKVKSGKNPVMMTIKPSEMKSLPNKDGDPPRLVFVQGDRGICNAYVIAGGIQMEVNTNLRDALTHLLYAYYAWDLSYPKNYLLLGFLQVYVLGDRKNKFAINQNYLKFTKAFDDMKK
;
A
#
# COMPACT_ATOMS: atom_id res chain seq x y z
N MET A 1 -42.01 18.16 -10.23
CA MET A 1 -41.81 17.14 -9.18
C MET A 1 -40.35 16.69 -8.96
N MET A 2 -39.33 17.13 -9.71
CA MET A 2 -37.92 16.80 -9.39
C MET A 2 -37.28 17.78 -8.39
N TYR A 3 -37.67 19.06 -8.47
CA TYR A 3 -37.12 20.16 -7.67
C TYR A 3 -37.66 20.24 -6.23
N GLN A 4 -38.79 19.58 -5.95
CA GLN A 4 -39.23 19.34 -4.57
C GLN A 4 -38.38 18.24 -3.90
N ARG A 5 -37.68 17.42 -4.70
CA ARG A 5 -36.92 16.26 -4.22
C ARG A 5 -35.43 16.56 -4.00
N TYR A 6 -34.86 17.51 -4.75
CA TYR A 6 -33.44 17.88 -4.67
C TYR A 6 -33.19 19.40 -4.83
N PRO A 7 -33.37 20.20 -3.77
CA PRO A 7 -33.23 21.66 -3.83
C PRO A 7 -31.78 22.15 -4.03
N CYS A 8 -30.79 21.26 -4.01
CA CYS A 8 -29.37 21.59 -4.14
C CYS A 8 -28.87 21.74 -5.59
N ILE A 9 -29.73 21.54 -6.60
CA ILE A 9 -29.39 21.78 -8.01
C ILE A 9 -29.54 23.29 -8.28
N GLY A 10 -28.48 24.04 -8.04
CA GLY A 10 -28.45 25.50 -8.21
C GLY A 10 -28.58 25.94 -9.67
N HIS A 11 -29.40 26.96 -9.91
CA HIS A 11 -29.53 27.63 -11.20
C HIS A 11 -28.27 28.44 -11.54
N ASN A 12 -27.86 28.44 -12.81
CA ASN A 12 -27.11 29.57 -13.37
C ASN A 12 -28.12 30.64 -13.83
N ALA A 13 -27.69 31.90 -13.90
CA ALA A 13 -28.50 33.11 -14.17
C ALA A 13 -29.33 33.12 -15.49
N PHE A 14 -29.34 32.02 -16.26
CA PHE A 14 -30.07 31.87 -17.52
C PHE A 14 -31.03 30.68 -17.56
N GLY A 15 -31.41 30.12 -16.40
CA GLY A 15 -32.50 29.14 -16.29
C GLY A 15 -32.19 27.71 -16.76
N ASP A 16 -31.04 27.45 -17.40
CA ASP A 16 -30.66 26.08 -17.81
C ASP A 16 -29.95 25.31 -16.66
N PRO A 17 -30.59 24.25 -16.10
CA PRO A 17 -30.03 23.48 -14.98
C PRO A 17 -28.74 22.72 -15.35
N TRP A 18 -28.56 22.42 -16.65
CA TRP A 18 -27.43 21.62 -17.11
C TRP A 18 -26.17 22.45 -17.33
N GLY A 19 -26.30 23.78 -17.49
CA GLY A 19 -25.18 24.66 -17.80
C GLY A 19 -24.12 24.71 -16.69
N TYR A 20 -24.51 24.69 -15.41
CA TYR A 20 -23.57 24.72 -14.29
C TYR A 20 -22.84 23.39 -14.11
N PHE A 21 -23.58 22.27 -14.20
CA PHE A 21 -23.04 20.92 -14.12
C PHE A 21 -22.05 20.65 -15.27
N ASN A 22 -22.43 20.99 -16.51
CA ASN A 22 -21.59 20.83 -17.68
C ASN A 22 -20.35 21.72 -17.64
N LYS A 23 -20.43 22.95 -17.10
CA LYS A 23 -19.26 23.82 -16.90
C LYS A 23 -18.28 23.23 -15.88
N LYS A 24 -18.76 22.77 -14.72
CA LYS A 24 -17.92 22.16 -13.68
C LYS A 24 -17.28 20.85 -14.15
N LEU A 25 -18.05 20.02 -14.85
CA LEU A 25 -17.56 18.75 -15.42
C LEU A 25 -16.54 19.01 -16.53
N SER A 26 -16.80 19.95 -17.43
CA SER A 26 -15.88 20.35 -18.50
C SER A 26 -14.56 20.91 -17.95
N GLN A 27 -14.61 21.74 -16.89
CA GLN A 27 -13.41 22.27 -16.24
C GLN A 27 -12.59 21.15 -15.57
N LYS A 28 -13.28 20.19 -14.94
CA LYS A 28 -12.64 19.03 -14.28
C LYS A 28 -11.97 18.10 -15.29
N ILE A 29 -12.63 17.80 -16.41
CA ILE A 29 -12.06 17.01 -17.51
C ILE A 29 -10.88 17.73 -18.16
N ARG A 30 -10.97 19.05 -18.36
CA ARG A 30 -9.87 19.86 -18.90
C ARG A 30 -8.65 19.85 -17.98
N ASN A 31 -8.85 19.96 -16.66
CA ASN A 31 -7.78 19.83 -15.67
C ASN A 31 -7.15 18.43 -15.60
N ILE A 32 -7.93 17.37 -15.81
CA ILE A 32 -7.41 16.00 -15.88
C ILE A 32 -6.56 15.81 -17.14
N ARG A 33 -7.04 16.28 -18.31
CA ARG A 33 -6.27 16.25 -19.56
C ARG A 33 -4.98 17.08 -19.48
N TRP A 34 -5.03 18.26 -18.86
CA TRP A 34 -3.84 19.10 -18.69
C TRP A 34 -2.79 18.45 -17.78
N LYS A 35 -3.22 17.81 -16.67
CA LYS A 35 -2.34 17.03 -15.79
C LYS A 35 -1.74 15.79 -16.47
N TRP A 36 -2.47 15.16 -17.37
CA TRP A 36 -1.94 14.05 -18.18
C TRP A 36 -0.88 14.52 -19.18
N ASN A 37 -1.10 15.65 -19.87
CA ASN A 37 -0.13 16.19 -20.82
C ASN A 37 1.12 16.76 -20.15
N ALA A 38 1.00 17.31 -18.93
CA ALA A 38 2.16 17.81 -18.16
C ALA A 38 3.09 16.68 -17.68
N ARG A 39 2.60 15.44 -17.54
CA ARG A 39 3.41 14.26 -17.16
C ARG A 39 4.31 13.75 -18.29
N GLY A 40 4.13 14.22 -19.54
CA GLY A 40 4.94 13.83 -20.69
C GLY A 40 6.07 14.80 -21.06
N LYS A 41 6.22 15.94 -20.35
CA LYS A 41 7.20 16.97 -20.71
C LYS A 41 7.85 17.60 -19.47
N THR A 42 8.79 16.88 -18.86
CA THR A 42 9.85 17.51 -18.05
C THR A 42 11.18 16.93 -18.50
N ASN A 43 11.73 17.53 -19.55
CA ASN A 43 13.17 17.51 -19.80
C ASN A 43 13.80 18.43 -18.75
N THR A 44 14.62 17.86 -17.87
CA THR A 44 15.54 18.65 -17.06
C THR A 44 16.91 17.99 -17.18
N THR A 45 17.79 18.66 -17.90
CA THR A 45 19.18 18.30 -18.14
C THR A 45 19.93 18.38 -16.82
N VAL A 46 20.13 17.23 -16.17
CA VAL A 46 21.02 17.10 -15.00
C VAL A 46 22.35 16.53 -15.48
N LYS A 47 23.44 17.24 -15.16
CA LYS A 47 24.82 16.89 -15.51
C LYS A 47 25.14 15.46 -15.03
N LYS A 48 25.50 14.58 -15.98
CA LYS A 48 25.98 13.23 -15.74
C LYS A 48 27.26 13.25 -14.90
N ARG A 49 27.19 12.79 -13.65
CA ARG A 49 28.34 12.12 -13.01
C ARG A 49 28.44 10.72 -13.63
N ARG A 50 29.63 10.40 -14.13
CA ARG A 50 29.96 9.11 -14.75
C ARG A 50 30.00 8.07 -13.64
N VAL A 51 28.88 7.38 -13.44
CA VAL A 51 28.84 6.11 -12.71
C VAL A 51 29.18 5.04 -13.72
N GLU A 52 30.16 4.20 -13.40
CA GLU A 52 30.56 3.06 -14.22
C GLU A 52 29.36 2.17 -14.53
N PRO A 53 29.24 1.64 -15.76
CA PRO A 53 28.09 0.83 -16.12
C PRO A 53 28.14 -0.51 -15.39
N GLU A 54 27.33 -0.63 -14.35
CA GLU A 54 26.85 -1.92 -13.87
C GLU A 54 26.29 -2.68 -15.09
N VAL A 55 26.84 -3.86 -15.37
CA VAL A 55 26.41 -4.72 -16.47
C VAL A 55 24.96 -5.13 -16.19
N LYS A 56 24.00 -4.37 -16.73
CA LYS A 56 22.60 -4.78 -16.77
C LYS A 56 22.53 -5.95 -17.74
N LEU A 57 22.50 -7.18 -17.21
CA LEU A 57 21.97 -8.32 -17.94
C LEU A 57 20.62 -7.90 -18.52
N ILE A 58 20.58 -7.70 -19.83
CA ILE A 58 19.35 -7.42 -20.57
C ILE A 58 18.58 -8.73 -20.53
N GLU A 59 17.76 -8.91 -19.50
CA GLU A 59 16.90 -10.06 -19.42
C GLU A 59 15.88 -9.99 -20.56
N GLU A 60 15.83 -11.07 -21.35
CA GLU A 60 14.94 -11.15 -22.49
C GLU A 60 13.48 -10.96 -22.06
N PRO A 61 12.71 -10.13 -22.78
CA PRO A 61 11.30 -9.95 -22.48
C PRO A 61 10.57 -11.28 -22.63
N MET A 62 9.73 -11.60 -21.64
CA MET A 62 8.88 -12.79 -21.62
C MET A 62 7.42 -12.38 -21.70
N SER A 63 6.62 -13.08 -22.51
CA SER A 63 5.19 -12.82 -22.58
C SER A 63 4.50 -13.15 -21.25
N LEU A 64 3.39 -12.47 -20.97
CA LEU A 64 2.55 -12.76 -19.80
C LEU A 64 2.00 -14.20 -19.82
N LEU A 65 1.72 -14.71 -21.03
CA LEU A 65 1.19 -16.06 -21.21
C LEU A 65 2.24 -17.12 -20.80
N ASP A 66 3.48 -16.96 -21.27
CA ASP A 66 4.54 -17.93 -20.99
C ASP A 66 5.00 -17.87 -19.54
N ALA A 67 5.10 -16.66 -18.98
CA ALA A 67 5.32 -16.50 -17.55
C ALA A 67 4.18 -17.12 -16.72
N GLY A 68 2.93 -16.96 -17.16
CA GLY A 68 1.77 -17.59 -16.51
C GLY A 68 1.84 -19.11 -16.47
N LYS A 69 2.34 -19.75 -17.54
CA LYS A 69 2.61 -21.21 -17.54
C LYS A 69 3.67 -21.57 -16.51
N ILE A 70 4.79 -20.84 -16.47
CA ILE A 70 5.86 -21.06 -15.49
C ILE A 70 5.32 -20.91 -14.06
N PHE A 71 4.60 -19.82 -13.78
CA PHE A 71 4.04 -19.59 -12.45
C PHE A 71 3.10 -20.71 -12.03
N LYS A 72 2.23 -21.19 -12.93
CA LYS A 72 1.32 -22.28 -12.60
C LYS A 72 2.08 -23.57 -12.31
N THR A 73 2.97 -23.97 -13.21
CA THR A 73 3.73 -25.23 -13.08
C THR A 73 4.63 -25.24 -11.85
N GLU A 74 5.38 -24.16 -11.61
CA GLU A 74 6.35 -24.12 -10.49
C GLU A 74 5.66 -23.92 -9.13
N MET A 75 4.54 -23.20 -9.06
CA MET A 75 3.85 -22.93 -7.79
C MET A 75 2.99 -24.11 -7.31
N GLU A 76 2.70 -25.07 -8.19
CA GLU A 76 2.06 -26.35 -7.83
C GLU A 76 3.08 -27.35 -7.23
N LYS A 77 4.40 -27.13 -7.41
CA LYS A 77 5.44 -28.00 -6.86
C LYS A 77 5.62 -27.81 -5.35
N PRO A 78 6.12 -28.83 -4.63
CA PRO A 78 6.60 -28.68 -3.27
C PRO A 78 7.68 -27.59 -3.17
N LYS A 79 7.70 -26.83 -2.07
CA LYS A 79 8.63 -25.69 -1.88
C LYS A 79 10.12 -26.04 -2.07
N LYS A 80 10.51 -27.30 -1.82
CA LYS A 80 11.89 -27.80 -1.98
C LYS A 80 12.28 -28.06 -3.44
N GLU A 81 11.30 -28.27 -4.32
CA GLU A 81 11.49 -28.65 -5.73
C GLU A 81 11.20 -27.50 -6.70
N MET A 82 10.69 -26.39 -6.16
CA MET A 82 10.34 -25.18 -6.91
C MET A 82 11.59 -24.49 -7.45
N ASP A 83 11.65 -24.27 -8.77
CA ASP A 83 12.75 -23.53 -9.39
C ASP A 83 12.56 -22.01 -9.20
N ARG A 84 13.14 -21.50 -8.11
CA ARG A 84 13.09 -20.08 -7.78
C ARG A 84 13.76 -19.21 -8.84
N ALA A 85 14.82 -19.68 -9.47
CA ALA A 85 15.54 -18.91 -10.49
C ALA A 85 14.67 -18.75 -11.74
N LEU A 86 13.97 -19.81 -12.14
CA LEU A 86 13.03 -19.78 -13.25
C LEU A 86 11.82 -18.87 -12.95
N ILE A 87 11.24 -18.94 -11.76
CA ILE A 87 10.17 -18.00 -11.34
C ILE A 87 10.69 -16.57 -11.40
N MET A 88 11.89 -16.30 -10.87
CA MET A 88 12.47 -14.96 -10.89
C MET A 88 12.72 -14.44 -12.31
N LYS A 89 13.21 -15.30 -13.21
CA LYS A 89 13.34 -14.98 -14.63
C LYS A 89 11.99 -14.62 -15.24
N ALA A 90 10.94 -15.37 -14.94
CA ALA A 90 9.58 -15.08 -15.41
C ALA A 90 9.00 -13.79 -14.80
N VAL A 91 9.25 -13.54 -13.51
CA VAL A 91 8.89 -12.29 -12.83
C VAL A 91 9.55 -11.11 -13.53
N ARG A 92 10.86 -11.11 -13.74
CA ARG A 92 11.49 -9.95 -14.37
C ARG A 92 11.16 -9.82 -15.85
N GLY A 93 11.22 -10.92 -16.60
CA GLY A 93 10.99 -10.94 -18.05
C GLY A 93 9.57 -10.49 -18.45
N SER A 94 8.54 -10.84 -17.67
CA SER A 94 7.15 -10.45 -17.97
C SER A 94 6.64 -9.22 -17.21
N PHE A 95 7.53 -8.48 -16.53
CA PHE A 95 7.15 -7.32 -15.71
C PHE A 95 6.34 -6.28 -16.48
N LYS A 96 6.78 -5.88 -17.69
CA LYS A 96 6.09 -4.85 -18.48
C LYS A 96 4.65 -5.26 -18.84
N GLU A 97 4.46 -6.50 -19.28
CA GLU A 97 3.13 -6.99 -19.63
C GLU A 97 2.24 -7.22 -18.40
N ARG A 98 2.81 -7.73 -17.29
CA ARG A 98 2.08 -7.84 -16.02
C ARG A 98 1.61 -6.48 -15.52
N ARG A 99 2.46 -5.46 -15.52
CA ARG A 99 2.06 -4.11 -15.12
C ARG A 99 1.00 -3.53 -16.03
N LEU A 100 1.09 -3.74 -17.34
CA LEU A 100 0.05 -3.32 -18.27
C LEU A 100 -1.28 -4.03 -17.97
N PHE A 101 -1.24 -5.32 -17.66
CA PHE A 101 -2.42 -6.09 -17.28
C PHE A 101 -3.04 -5.55 -15.99
N ILE A 102 -2.25 -5.44 -14.91
CA ILE A 102 -2.71 -5.00 -13.58
C ILE A 102 -3.29 -3.59 -13.64
N THR A 103 -2.60 -2.65 -14.30
CA THR A 103 -2.98 -1.22 -14.28
C THR A 103 -4.08 -0.84 -15.29
N LYS A 104 -4.28 -1.62 -16.37
CA LYS A 104 -5.19 -1.23 -17.46
C LYS A 104 -6.23 -2.25 -17.86
N LYS A 105 -6.00 -3.54 -17.63
CA LYS A 105 -6.87 -4.61 -18.12
C LYS A 105 -7.62 -5.33 -16.99
N HIS A 106 -7.06 -5.28 -15.78
CA HIS A 106 -7.68 -5.86 -14.61
C HIS A 106 -8.72 -4.90 -14.02
N ASP A 107 -9.79 -5.46 -13.47
CA ASP A 107 -10.96 -4.75 -12.95
C ASP A 107 -10.84 -4.37 -11.47
N GLY A 108 -9.69 -4.69 -10.84
CA GLY A 108 -9.45 -4.50 -9.41
C GLY A 108 -9.89 -5.67 -8.53
N ASN A 109 -10.45 -6.76 -9.09
CA ASN A 109 -10.77 -7.95 -8.32
C ASN A 109 -9.51 -8.75 -7.93
N LEU A 110 -9.07 -8.61 -6.68
CA LEU A 110 -7.82 -9.21 -6.20
C LEU A 110 -7.81 -10.75 -6.30
N LYS A 111 -8.94 -11.41 -6.05
CA LYS A 111 -9.05 -12.86 -6.15
C LYS A 111 -8.80 -13.35 -7.59
N GLU A 112 -9.35 -12.64 -8.58
CA GLU A 112 -9.08 -12.94 -9.99
C GLU A 112 -7.63 -12.64 -10.36
N LEU A 113 -7.07 -11.52 -9.87
CA LEU A 113 -5.67 -11.16 -10.10
C LEU A 113 -4.74 -12.28 -9.65
N LEU A 114 -4.90 -12.73 -8.40
CA LEU A 114 -4.03 -13.74 -7.81
C LEU A 114 -4.30 -15.15 -8.36
N ARG A 115 -5.49 -15.42 -8.92
CA ARG A 115 -5.72 -16.63 -9.72
C ARG A 115 -4.90 -16.62 -11.02
N LYS A 116 -4.80 -15.47 -11.71
CA LYS A 116 -4.03 -15.33 -12.96
C LYS A 116 -2.53 -15.19 -12.72
N LEU A 117 -2.16 -14.56 -11.61
CA LEU A 117 -0.78 -14.26 -11.20
C LEU A 117 -0.54 -14.78 -9.77
N PRO A 118 -0.50 -16.11 -9.57
CA PRO A 118 -0.38 -16.72 -8.25
C PRO A 118 0.93 -16.36 -7.54
N VAL A 119 1.95 -16.01 -8.31
CA VAL A 119 3.23 -15.50 -7.82
C VAL A 119 3.05 -14.27 -6.91
N LEU A 120 2.09 -13.39 -7.20
CA LEU A 120 1.78 -12.20 -6.40
C LEU A 120 1.00 -12.51 -5.11
N GLY A 121 0.71 -13.78 -4.82
CA GLY A 121 0.15 -14.25 -3.56
C GLY A 121 1.22 -14.68 -2.55
N LYS A 122 2.50 -14.49 -2.85
CA LYS A 122 3.64 -14.81 -1.97
C LYS A 122 4.45 -13.56 -1.67
N ALA A 123 4.78 -13.37 -0.40
CA ALA A 123 5.49 -12.19 0.11
C ALA A 123 6.80 -11.91 -0.65
N GLU A 124 7.61 -12.96 -0.87
CA GLU A 124 8.89 -12.87 -1.59
C GLU A 124 8.73 -12.21 -2.97
N TYR A 125 7.74 -12.63 -3.76
CA TYR A 125 7.59 -12.10 -5.11
C TYR A 125 6.82 -10.78 -5.16
N VAL A 126 5.99 -10.49 -4.15
CA VAL A 126 5.41 -9.15 -3.95
C VAL A 126 6.51 -8.12 -3.67
N GLU A 127 7.50 -8.46 -2.84
CA GLU A 127 8.69 -7.63 -2.62
C GLU A 127 9.45 -7.41 -3.94
N LYS A 128 9.68 -8.47 -4.74
CA LYS A 128 10.36 -8.32 -6.04
C LYS A 128 9.60 -7.46 -7.03
N GLU A 129 8.28 -7.61 -7.11
CA GLU A 129 7.41 -6.76 -7.94
C GLU A 129 7.52 -5.30 -7.50
N PHE A 130 7.52 -5.02 -6.19
CA PHE A 130 7.70 -3.68 -5.65
C PHE A 130 9.02 -3.04 -6.09
N PHE A 131 10.16 -3.73 -5.97
CA PHE A 131 11.45 -3.18 -6.40
C PHE A 131 11.58 -3.01 -7.92
N LEU A 132 10.80 -3.75 -8.73
CA LEU A 132 10.69 -3.47 -10.16
C LEU A 132 9.86 -2.20 -10.45
N ILE A 133 8.89 -1.88 -9.59
CA ILE A 133 8.11 -0.63 -9.64
C ILE A 133 8.94 0.56 -9.14
N GLN A 134 9.74 0.36 -8.09
CA GLN A 134 10.58 1.37 -7.43
C GLN A 134 12.08 1.02 -7.55
N PRO A 135 12.67 1.00 -8.75
CA PRO A 135 14.03 0.50 -8.96
C PRO A 135 15.13 1.38 -8.35
N SER A 136 14.80 2.61 -7.95
CA SER A 136 15.74 3.52 -7.30
C SER A 136 15.82 3.33 -5.79
N LEU A 137 14.82 2.70 -5.18
CA LEU A 137 14.75 2.53 -3.72
C LEU A 137 15.52 1.27 -3.33
N LYS A 138 16.40 1.38 -2.34
CA LYS A 138 17.17 0.26 -1.81
C LYS A 138 16.56 -0.29 -0.52
N LYS A 139 16.84 -1.55 -0.22
CA LYS A 139 16.30 -2.20 0.99
C LYS A 139 16.92 -1.61 2.24
N GLU A 140 18.19 -1.26 2.19
CA GLU A 140 18.95 -0.65 3.27
C GLU A 140 18.37 0.72 3.64
N GLU A 141 18.01 1.53 2.62
CA GLU A 141 17.35 2.83 2.83
C GLU A 141 16.01 2.68 3.56
N ILE A 142 15.24 1.62 3.27
CA ILE A 142 13.97 1.36 3.98
C ILE A 142 14.22 1.06 5.46
N VAL A 143 15.28 0.31 5.79
CA VAL A 143 15.65 -0.02 7.17
C VAL A 143 16.12 1.22 7.95
N GLU A 144 16.93 2.06 7.30
CA GLU A 144 17.37 3.34 7.84
C GLU A 144 16.18 4.28 8.09
N ASN A 145 15.30 4.43 7.10
CA ASN A 145 14.12 5.27 7.19
C ASN A 145 13.16 4.81 8.29
N TRP A 146 12.99 3.50 8.48
CA TRP A 146 12.23 2.95 9.62
C TRP A 146 12.83 3.41 10.95
N THR A 147 14.14 3.27 11.09
CA THR A 147 14.85 3.60 12.33
C THR A 147 14.75 5.08 12.65
N GLU A 148 15.00 5.95 11.66
CA GLU A 148 14.83 7.40 11.80
C GLU A 148 13.37 7.77 12.14
N THR A 149 12.41 7.17 11.44
CA THR A 149 10.99 7.47 11.63
C THR A 149 10.52 7.09 13.03
N MET A 150 10.88 5.91 13.54
CA MET A 150 10.47 5.47 14.88
C MET A 150 11.11 6.32 15.98
N SER A 151 12.39 6.66 15.86
CA SER A 151 13.05 7.57 16.80
C SER A 151 12.37 8.93 16.85
N HIS A 152 11.95 9.47 15.70
CA HIS A 152 11.27 10.77 15.67
C HIS A 152 9.85 10.67 16.21
N LEU A 153 9.13 9.58 15.91
CA LEU A 153 7.80 9.35 16.50
C LEU A 153 7.88 9.28 18.02
N ASP A 154 8.92 8.65 18.57
CA ASP A 154 9.13 8.60 20.02
C ASP A 154 9.33 10.00 20.63
N VAL A 155 10.07 10.88 19.97
CA VAL A 155 10.20 12.28 20.43
C VAL A 155 8.85 13.02 20.36
N VAL A 156 8.07 12.83 19.29
CA VAL A 156 6.80 13.55 19.07
C VAL A 156 5.68 13.03 19.99
N LEU A 157 5.67 11.73 20.29
CA LEU A 157 4.54 11.03 20.91
C LEU A 157 4.89 10.45 22.29
N GLY A 158 6.16 10.16 22.58
CA GLY A 158 6.61 9.45 23.78
C GLY A 158 6.33 10.16 25.09
N SER A 159 6.14 11.49 25.06
CA SER A 159 5.74 12.29 26.25
C SER A 159 4.29 12.07 26.68
N GLU A 160 3.44 11.42 25.87
CA GLU A 160 2.09 11.01 26.25
C GLU A 160 2.13 9.67 27.00
N HIS A 161 2.63 9.70 28.25
CA HIS A 161 2.56 8.57 29.18
C HIS A 161 1.13 8.39 29.70
N GLN A 162 0.30 7.64 28.98
CA GLN A 162 -0.86 6.98 29.57
C GLN A 162 -0.51 5.52 29.82
N GLN A 163 -0.58 5.15 31.11
CA GLN A 163 -0.61 3.77 31.58
C GLN A 163 -1.93 3.15 31.10
N GLU A 164 -1.88 2.36 30.04
CA GLU A 164 -2.86 1.29 29.84
C GLU A 164 -2.07 -0.01 30.00
N GLU A 165 -2.17 -0.61 31.20
CA GLU A 165 -1.86 -2.02 31.41
C GLU A 165 -2.93 -2.82 30.67
N ASP A 166 -2.63 -3.24 29.45
CA ASP A 166 -3.39 -4.27 28.77
C ASP A 166 -2.44 -5.44 28.49
N ASP A 167 -2.83 -6.60 29.01
CA ASP A 167 -2.16 -7.91 28.97
C ASP A 167 -2.18 -8.53 27.55
N VAL A 168 -2.01 -7.69 26.52
CA VAL A 168 -2.14 -8.03 25.10
C VAL A 168 -0.75 -8.12 24.49
N SER A 169 -0.40 -9.30 23.96
CA SER A 169 0.84 -9.46 23.19
C SER A 169 0.80 -8.54 21.98
N VAL A 170 1.78 -7.64 21.92
CA VAL A 170 1.94 -6.65 20.87
C VAL A 170 2.97 -7.13 19.82
N PRO A 171 2.68 -7.00 18.52
CA PRO A 171 3.64 -7.29 17.44
C PRO A 171 4.87 -6.37 17.47
N GLY A 172 6.07 -6.89 17.25
CA GLY A 172 7.31 -6.08 17.28
C GLY A 172 7.77 -5.73 18.70
N THR A 173 8.50 -4.64 18.89
CA THR A 173 8.72 -4.12 20.24
C THR A 173 7.42 -3.46 20.71
N ALA A 174 7.06 -3.65 21.98
CA ALA A 174 5.83 -3.09 22.53
C ALA A 174 5.73 -1.58 22.34
N GLU A 175 6.86 -0.91 22.41
CA GLU A 175 7.03 0.52 22.18
C GLU A 175 6.69 0.93 20.73
N GLU A 176 7.26 0.24 19.74
CA GLU A 176 7.01 0.56 18.33
C GLU A 176 5.55 0.40 17.94
N TYR A 177 4.93 -0.71 18.38
CA TYR A 177 3.51 -0.94 18.16
C TYR A 177 2.67 0.17 18.80
N ARG A 178 2.98 0.54 20.06
CA ARG A 178 2.27 1.61 20.79
C ARG A 178 2.37 2.95 20.06
N LEU A 179 3.57 3.32 19.60
CA LEU A 179 3.80 4.56 18.85
C LEU A 179 2.98 4.60 17.56
N LEU A 180 2.91 3.51 16.81
CA LEU A 180 2.12 3.45 15.58
C LEU A 180 0.61 3.53 15.86
N MET A 181 0.13 2.91 16.94
CA MET A 181 -1.27 3.01 17.35
C MET A 181 -1.64 4.43 17.82
N GLN A 182 -0.75 5.10 18.56
CA GLN A 182 -0.93 6.50 18.95
C GLN A 182 -0.94 7.42 17.72
N LEU A 183 -0.02 7.20 16.79
CA LEU A 183 0.02 7.91 15.51
C LEU A 183 -1.30 7.73 14.74
N GLU A 184 -1.78 6.50 14.59
CA GLU A 184 -3.04 6.19 13.90
C GLU A 184 -4.22 6.94 14.55
N LYS A 185 -4.31 6.92 15.88
CA LYS A 185 -5.32 7.69 16.64
C LYS A 185 -5.23 9.20 16.36
N LYS A 186 -4.02 9.78 16.31
CA LYS A 186 -3.82 11.22 16.08
C LYS A 186 -4.16 11.66 14.66
N ILE A 187 -3.83 10.86 13.65
CA ILE A 187 -4.05 11.25 12.24
C ILE A 187 -5.43 10.85 11.71
N ALA A 188 -6.15 9.95 12.40
CA ALA A 188 -7.45 9.45 11.97
C ALA A 188 -8.49 10.54 11.67
N PHE A 189 -9.44 10.22 10.79
CA PHE A 189 -10.61 11.07 10.55
C PHE A 189 -11.54 11.01 11.77
N HIS A 190 -11.82 12.15 12.43
CA HIS A 190 -12.69 12.25 13.63
C HIS A 190 -14.18 11.93 13.42
N HIS A 191 -14.60 11.39 12.28
CA HIS A 191 -16.01 11.07 12.08
C HIS A 191 -16.38 9.69 12.65
N LYS A 192 -17.59 9.63 13.22
CA LYS A 192 -18.36 8.52 13.83
C LYS A 192 -18.43 7.18 13.05
N VAL A 193 -17.48 6.86 12.19
CA VAL A 193 -17.30 5.50 11.70
C VAL A 193 -16.55 4.80 12.81
N LYS A 194 -17.19 3.82 13.48
CA LYS A 194 -16.53 2.92 14.42
C LYS A 194 -15.17 2.51 13.83
N SER A 195 -14.08 3.08 14.34
CA SER A 195 -12.70 2.84 13.88
C SER A 195 -12.34 1.35 13.95
N GLY A 196 -13.13 0.55 14.67
CA GLY A 196 -12.93 -0.89 14.83
C GLY A 196 -13.55 -1.81 13.78
N LYS A 197 -14.21 -1.35 12.70
CA LYS A 197 -14.80 -2.32 11.74
C LYS A 197 -13.76 -3.03 10.86
N ASN A 198 -12.65 -2.40 10.52
CA ASN A 198 -11.56 -2.96 9.72
C ASN A 198 -10.27 -2.19 10.01
N PRO A 199 -9.53 -2.52 11.08
CA PRO A 199 -8.26 -1.89 11.37
C PRO A 199 -7.21 -2.30 10.32
N VAL A 200 -6.21 -1.43 10.10
CA VAL A 200 -5.09 -1.72 9.19
C VAL A 200 -4.24 -2.91 9.68
N MET A 201 -4.18 -3.08 11.00
CA MET A 201 -3.42 -4.09 11.70
C MET A 201 -4.23 -4.60 12.90
N MET A 202 -4.18 -5.90 13.15
CA MET A 202 -4.83 -6.51 14.33
C MET A 202 -4.08 -7.74 14.83
N THR A 203 -4.20 -7.99 16.13
CA THR A 203 -3.76 -9.24 16.77
C THR A 203 -4.98 -10.10 17.09
N ILE A 204 -4.91 -11.39 16.78
CA ILE A 204 -5.99 -12.36 17.00
C ILE A 204 -5.47 -13.66 17.60
N LYS A 205 -6.37 -14.46 18.18
CA LYS A 205 -6.06 -15.84 18.59
C LYS A 205 -6.11 -16.80 17.39
N PRO A 206 -5.38 -17.92 17.41
CA PRO A 206 -5.41 -18.92 16.34
C PRO A 206 -6.81 -19.43 15.99
N SER A 207 -7.69 -19.56 17.00
CA SER A 207 -9.09 -19.97 16.84
C SER A 207 -9.91 -18.99 16.01
N GLU A 208 -9.56 -17.71 16.01
CA GLU A 208 -10.32 -16.63 15.36
C GLU A 208 -9.97 -16.48 13.87
N MET A 209 -8.86 -17.08 13.43
CA MET A 209 -8.35 -16.95 12.05
C MET A 209 -9.36 -17.47 11.01
N LYS A 210 -10.12 -18.52 11.33
CA LYS A 210 -11.14 -19.08 10.44
C LYS A 210 -12.39 -18.21 10.34
N SER A 211 -12.72 -17.47 11.39
CA SER A 211 -13.89 -16.59 11.46
C SER A 211 -13.60 -15.16 10.97
N LEU A 212 -12.34 -14.84 10.71
CA LEU A 212 -11.94 -13.49 10.32
C LEU A 212 -12.51 -13.14 8.93
N PRO A 213 -13.26 -12.03 8.79
CA PRO A 213 -13.83 -11.65 7.51
C PRO A 213 -12.73 -11.43 6.46
N ASN A 214 -12.74 -12.16 5.36
CA ASN A 214 -11.80 -11.93 4.27
C ASN A 214 -12.57 -12.06 2.96
N LYS A 215 -13.40 -11.06 2.67
CA LYS A 215 -14.31 -11.10 1.52
C LYS A 215 -13.69 -10.38 0.32
N ASP A 216 -14.18 -10.74 -0.86
CA ASP A 216 -13.87 -10.01 -2.09
C ASP A 216 -14.28 -8.54 -1.91
N GLY A 217 -13.33 -7.62 -2.14
CA GLY A 217 -13.49 -6.19 -1.94
C GLY A 217 -13.04 -5.65 -0.58
N ASP A 218 -12.70 -6.52 0.39
CA ASP A 218 -12.05 -6.07 1.62
C ASP A 218 -10.64 -5.53 1.33
N PRO A 219 -10.26 -4.38 1.93
CA PRO A 219 -8.93 -3.84 1.73
C PRO A 219 -7.86 -4.72 2.38
N PRO A 220 -6.66 -4.82 1.78
CA PRO A 220 -5.55 -5.51 2.40
C PRO A 220 -5.24 -4.96 3.79
N ARG A 221 -5.09 -5.86 4.76
CA ARG A 221 -4.73 -5.54 6.14
C ARG A 221 -3.84 -6.62 6.76
N LEU A 222 -3.17 -6.25 7.83
CA LEU A 222 -2.21 -7.10 8.52
C LEU A 222 -2.85 -7.78 9.73
N VAL A 223 -2.59 -9.06 9.89
CA VAL A 223 -3.11 -9.89 10.97
C VAL A 223 -1.94 -10.61 11.61
N PHE A 224 -1.77 -10.41 12.91
CA PHE A 224 -0.85 -11.16 13.74
C PHE A 224 -1.61 -12.21 14.53
N VAL A 225 -1.09 -13.43 14.54
CA VAL A 225 -1.67 -14.54 15.29
C VAL A 225 -0.86 -14.75 16.56
N GLN A 226 -1.52 -14.64 17.71
CA GLN A 226 -0.91 -14.75 19.04
C GLN A 226 -1.07 -16.17 19.58
N GLY A 227 0.04 -16.88 19.72
CA GLY A 227 0.11 -18.12 20.49
C GLY A 227 0.46 -17.88 21.96
N ASP A 228 0.63 -18.97 22.71
CA ASP A 228 0.89 -18.93 24.17
C ASP A 228 2.21 -18.24 24.54
N ARG A 229 3.17 -18.18 23.61
CA ARG A 229 4.50 -17.57 23.80
C ARG A 229 4.70 -16.28 23.00
N GLY A 230 3.61 -15.66 22.56
CA GLY A 230 3.62 -14.43 21.75
C GLY A 230 3.20 -14.65 20.30
N ILE A 231 3.59 -13.74 19.40
CA ILE A 231 3.19 -13.80 17.99
C ILE A 231 3.85 -14.99 17.29
N CYS A 232 3.04 -15.92 16.79
CA CYS A 232 3.53 -17.11 16.09
C CYS A 232 3.53 -16.96 14.56
N ASN A 233 2.55 -16.23 14.00
CA ASN A 233 2.43 -16.02 12.56
C ASN A 233 1.91 -14.62 12.25
N ALA A 234 2.19 -14.15 11.03
CA ALA A 234 1.64 -12.90 10.51
C ALA A 234 1.18 -13.11 9.07
N TYR A 235 0.06 -12.45 8.72
CA TYR A 235 -0.54 -12.57 7.39
C TYR A 235 -1.00 -11.21 6.89
N VAL A 236 -0.73 -10.92 5.63
CA VAL A 236 -1.52 -9.95 4.86
C VAL A 236 -2.75 -10.67 4.35
N ILE A 237 -3.93 -10.22 4.77
CA ILE A 237 -5.20 -10.75 4.29
C ILE A 237 -5.85 -9.73 3.36
N ALA A 238 -6.36 -10.21 2.23
CA ALA A 238 -7.02 -9.37 1.24
C ALA A 238 -7.87 -10.23 0.29
N GLY A 239 -9.11 -9.83 0.00
CA GLY A 239 -9.91 -10.44 -1.07
C GLY A 239 -10.02 -11.97 -1.01
N GLY A 240 -10.20 -12.55 0.18
CA GLY A 240 -10.29 -14.00 0.36
C GLY A 240 -8.96 -14.74 0.37
N ILE A 241 -7.84 -14.03 0.32
CA ILE A 241 -6.50 -14.58 0.26
C ILE A 241 -5.73 -14.25 1.53
N GLN A 242 -4.85 -15.17 1.92
CA GLN A 242 -3.96 -15.06 3.06
C GLN A 242 -2.52 -15.23 2.57
N MET A 243 -1.72 -14.17 2.66
CA MET A 243 -0.31 -14.17 2.32
C MET A 243 0.50 -14.13 3.61
N GLU A 244 1.22 -15.21 3.91
CA GLU A 244 2.12 -15.27 5.06
C GLU A 244 3.29 -14.27 4.90
N VAL A 245 3.59 -13.56 5.97
CA VAL A 245 4.68 -12.57 6.06
C VAL A 245 5.50 -12.79 7.34
N ASN A 246 6.64 -12.11 7.45
CA ASN A 246 7.46 -12.13 8.67
C ASN A 246 6.64 -11.64 9.88
N THR A 247 6.87 -12.21 11.06
CA THR A 247 6.25 -11.79 12.33
C THR A 247 6.84 -10.49 12.89
N ASN A 248 8.01 -10.05 12.39
CA ASN A 248 8.56 -8.74 12.72
C ASN A 248 7.63 -7.62 12.21
N LEU A 249 7.26 -6.68 13.09
CA LEU A 249 6.32 -5.60 12.79
C LEU A 249 6.72 -4.75 11.59
N ARG A 250 7.97 -4.28 11.55
CA ARG A 250 8.48 -3.42 10.47
C ARG A 250 8.43 -4.17 9.14
N ASP A 251 8.92 -5.41 9.11
CA ASP A 251 8.89 -6.25 7.91
C ASP A 251 7.45 -6.52 7.44
N ALA A 252 6.56 -6.86 8.37
CA ALA A 252 5.16 -7.18 8.08
C ALA A 252 4.41 -5.98 7.49
N LEU A 253 4.56 -4.79 8.10
CA LEU A 253 3.99 -3.55 7.58
C LEU A 253 4.61 -3.16 6.24
N THR A 254 5.91 -3.38 6.06
CA THR A 254 6.59 -3.13 4.79
C THR A 254 6.03 -4.02 3.69
N HIS A 255 5.80 -5.31 3.96
CA HIS A 255 5.15 -6.21 3.01
C HIS A 255 3.70 -5.84 2.71
N LEU A 256 2.96 -5.32 3.70
CA LEU A 256 1.64 -4.76 3.44
C LEU A 256 1.73 -3.58 2.47
N LEU A 257 2.69 -2.65 2.66
CA LEU A 257 2.92 -1.56 1.71
C LEU A 257 3.26 -2.10 0.31
N TYR A 258 4.19 -3.07 0.20
CA TYR A 258 4.55 -3.69 -1.07
C TYR A 258 3.34 -4.28 -1.79
N ALA A 259 2.42 -4.92 -1.05
CA ALA A 259 1.22 -5.51 -1.61
C ALA A 259 0.32 -4.45 -2.28
N TYR A 260 0.16 -3.27 -1.69
CA TYR A 260 -0.61 -2.17 -2.32
C TYR A 260 0.02 -1.71 -3.64
N TYR A 261 1.35 -1.72 -3.76
CA TYR A 261 2.03 -1.36 -5.01
C TYR A 261 1.95 -2.48 -6.05
N ALA A 262 2.26 -3.70 -5.64
CA ALA A 262 2.25 -4.88 -6.50
C ALA A 262 0.87 -5.11 -7.11
N TRP A 263 -0.19 -4.92 -6.32
CA TRP A 263 -1.58 -5.12 -6.75
C TRP A 263 -2.25 -3.84 -7.29
N ASP A 264 -1.53 -2.71 -7.36
CA ASP A 264 -2.03 -1.41 -7.85
C ASP A 264 -3.28 -0.91 -7.12
N LEU A 265 -3.27 -1.00 -5.80
CA LEU A 265 -4.40 -0.64 -4.94
C LEU A 265 -4.21 0.76 -4.35
N SER A 266 -5.34 1.47 -4.19
CA SER A 266 -5.38 2.72 -3.43
C SER A 266 -5.64 2.45 -1.95
N TYR A 267 -4.98 3.18 -1.05
CA TYR A 267 -5.28 3.08 0.37
C TYR A 267 -6.73 3.51 0.66
N PRO A 268 -7.46 2.75 1.50
CA PRO A 268 -8.68 3.22 2.11
C PRO A 268 -8.47 4.56 2.81
N LYS A 269 -9.50 5.42 2.85
CA LYS A 269 -9.40 6.74 3.49
C LYS A 269 -9.00 6.67 4.95
N ASN A 270 -9.40 5.61 5.65
CA ASN A 270 -9.07 5.38 7.05
C ASN A 270 -7.65 4.86 7.27
N TYR A 271 -6.92 4.42 6.24
CA TYR A 271 -5.57 3.87 6.37
C TYR A 271 -4.51 4.96 6.19
N LEU A 272 -4.67 6.07 6.93
CA LEU A 272 -3.71 7.17 6.93
C LEU A 272 -2.33 6.76 7.45
N LEU A 273 -2.27 5.74 8.33
CA LEU A 273 -1.02 5.16 8.79
C LEU A 273 -0.18 4.62 7.63
N LEU A 274 -0.80 3.89 6.68
CA LEU A 274 -0.08 3.40 5.49
C LEU A 274 0.41 4.54 4.61
N GLY A 275 -0.38 5.60 4.47
CA GLY A 275 0.03 6.80 3.76
C GLY A 275 1.23 7.51 4.42
N PHE A 276 1.24 7.58 5.75
CA PHE A 276 2.37 8.09 6.52
C PHE A 276 3.64 7.25 6.27
N LEU A 277 3.55 5.92 6.44
CA LEU A 277 4.69 5.02 6.21
C LEU A 277 5.14 5.05 4.74
N GLN A 278 4.22 5.18 3.78
CA GLN A 278 4.59 5.38 2.38
C GLN A 278 5.52 6.59 2.18
N VAL A 279 5.22 7.71 2.84
CA VAL A 279 5.99 8.96 2.71
C VAL A 279 7.33 8.88 3.44
N TYR A 280 7.33 8.37 4.68
CA TYR A 280 8.48 8.46 5.57
C TYR A 280 9.38 7.22 5.57
N VAL A 281 8.82 6.03 5.32
CA VAL A 281 9.58 4.77 5.25
C VAL A 281 10.00 4.46 3.82
N LEU A 282 9.08 4.57 2.85
CA LEU A 282 9.40 4.30 1.44
C LEU A 282 9.92 5.52 0.68
N GLY A 283 9.88 6.71 1.29
CA GLY A 283 10.27 7.97 0.64
C GLY A 283 9.35 8.40 -0.51
N ASP A 284 8.18 7.76 -0.69
CA ASP A 284 7.31 8.03 -1.83
C ASP A 284 6.27 9.12 -1.51
N ARG A 285 6.60 10.34 -1.95
CA ARG A 285 5.72 11.52 -1.91
C ARG A 285 4.88 11.71 -3.18
N LYS A 286 5.10 10.89 -4.22
CA LYS A 286 4.43 11.03 -5.53
C LYS A 286 3.08 10.34 -5.52
N ASN A 287 2.99 9.16 -4.89
CA ASN A 287 1.76 8.42 -4.76
C ASN A 287 0.81 9.09 -3.76
N LYS A 288 -0.40 9.40 -4.23
CA LYS A 288 -1.38 10.18 -3.47
C LYS A 288 -2.35 9.26 -2.77
N PHE A 289 -2.66 9.60 -1.53
CA PHE A 289 -3.73 9.01 -0.74
C PHE A 289 -4.63 10.11 -0.18
N ALA A 290 -5.77 9.74 0.38
CA ALA A 290 -6.65 10.71 1.01
C ALA A 290 -5.96 11.27 2.25
N ILE A 291 -6.02 12.59 2.45
CA ILE A 291 -5.41 13.29 3.59
C ILE A 291 -6.46 14.17 4.27
N ASN A 292 -6.32 14.37 5.58
CA ASN A 292 -7.19 15.25 6.37
C ASN A 292 -6.37 16.34 7.08
N GLN A 293 -7.05 17.25 7.78
CA GLN A 293 -6.38 18.33 8.51
C GLN A 293 -5.51 17.82 9.66
N ASN A 294 -5.89 16.74 10.34
CA ASN A 294 -5.12 16.16 11.44
C ASN A 294 -3.78 15.61 10.94
N TYR A 295 -3.82 14.84 9.85
CA TYR A 295 -2.65 14.35 9.12
C TYR A 295 -1.73 15.53 8.77
N LEU A 296 -2.25 16.57 8.12
CA LEU A 296 -1.44 17.72 7.72
C LEU A 296 -0.81 18.47 8.90
N LYS A 297 -1.56 18.67 9.99
CA LYS A 297 -1.05 19.30 11.21
C LYS A 297 0.06 18.46 11.83
N PHE A 298 -0.16 17.14 11.93
CA PHE A 298 0.82 16.21 12.49
C PHE A 298 2.08 16.15 11.64
N THR A 299 1.97 15.92 10.33
CA THR A 299 3.14 15.82 9.45
C THR A 299 3.93 17.12 9.39
N LYS A 300 3.27 18.27 9.52
CA LYS A 300 3.99 19.55 9.62
C LYS A 300 4.85 19.60 10.89
N ALA A 301 4.27 19.28 12.05
CA ALA A 301 5.02 19.24 13.31
C ALA A 301 6.16 18.19 13.27
N PHE A 302 5.89 17.04 12.66
CA PHE A 302 6.88 15.97 12.46
C PHE A 302 8.04 16.41 11.55
N ASP A 303 7.74 17.08 10.43
CA ASP A 303 8.74 17.58 9.48
C ASP A 303 9.55 18.76 10.05
N ASP A 304 8.93 19.62 10.86
CA ASP A 304 9.61 20.77 11.46
C ASP A 304 10.66 20.35 12.49
N MET A 305 10.54 19.15 13.10
CA MET A 305 11.59 18.58 13.97
C MET A 305 12.69 17.82 13.21
N LYS A 306 12.49 17.49 11.93
CA LYS A 306 13.55 16.93 11.08
C LYS A 306 14.57 17.97 10.60
N LYS A 307 14.28 19.26 10.80
CA LYS A 307 15.14 20.38 10.38
C LYS A 307 15.98 20.88 11.53
#